data_AF-A0A847G0G1-F1
#
_entry.id   AF-A0A847G0G1-F1
#
_cell.length_a   1.000
_cell.length_b   1.000
_cell.length_c   1.000
_cell.angle_alpha   90.00
_cell.angle_beta   90.00
_cell.angle_gamma   90.00
#
_symmetry.space_group_name_H-M   'P 1'
#
loop_
_entity.id
_entity.type
_entity.pdbx_description
1 polymer ?
#
loop_
_entity_poly.entity_id
_entity_poly.type
_entity_poly.pdbx_seq_one_letter_code
_entity_poly.pdbx_strand_id
1 'polypeptide(L)'
;MTEKEIVSELHIRASHWFEDNGLEVEAFQHAASSGDLDLAERLVNGRGMPLYLQGATSPLLRWLESLPQSTLDSRPSLWVTFGAATMISGHPSQAESKLHNAEVLLPKNTDDKKNRDLIGQIAAFRTLIAASKNDIKTIMAESKRALDLLDPQNQAIRIITQFSLGVAFELQNDRGAAIRIFQDVFTSTFASGNRMLCLASLSSLAGLLIMENRLREAADLYNRFKEIVNDPEDWLMYDPLYGLARIAYERNDLDTALRHADACIRLAPQIECGTVVSASIIRARIYMAGGNYQNAAAALSEAEEFAHTRSLTERTSEVETARVDFLISQGNLHAAAGILENYDLPMEKARLLISQGQPDAARVILQNLRTQWRSEDRPTDLLRCNVRLAVACYACGDVDTALNLLEESQQMTEADGFIRLYVDEGVLMEQLLSIGENQGKYSAYSTRLLEAIRLEKNKNTHIQSSSPDTMIEILTSRELDVLRLISQGLSNQEIAAKLFLALSTVKGHSRVIYDKLQVQRRTEAVAKAREIGII
;
A
#
# COMPACT_ATOMS: atom_id res chain seq x y z
N MET A 1 -43.24 5.05 -35.32
CA MET A 1 -41.97 4.94 -34.60
C MET A 1 -40.96 4.25 -35.48
N THR A 2 -39.75 4.80 -35.59
CA THR A 2 -38.60 4.12 -36.20
C THR A 2 -38.13 2.97 -35.31
N GLU A 3 -37.37 2.02 -35.85
CA GLU A 3 -36.78 0.92 -35.07
C GLU A 3 -35.94 1.46 -33.89
N LYS A 4 -35.21 2.56 -34.12
CA LYS A 4 -34.42 3.26 -33.09
C LYS A 4 -35.29 3.84 -31.96
N GLU A 5 -36.46 4.40 -32.30
CA GLU A 5 -37.41 4.91 -31.31
C GLU A 5 -38.06 3.78 -30.50
N ILE A 6 -38.34 2.63 -31.12
CA ILE A 6 -38.85 1.44 -30.40
C ILE A 6 -37.81 0.94 -29.40
N VAL A 7 -36.54 0.81 -29.83
CA VAL A 7 -35.44 0.36 -28.96
C VAL A 7 -35.23 1.33 -27.80
N SER A 8 -35.22 2.64 -28.06
CA SER A 8 -35.08 3.67 -27.02
C SER A 8 -36.21 3.59 -25.98
N GLU A 9 -37.46 3.48 -26.41
CA GLU A 9 -38.63 3.33 -25.52
C GLU A 9 -38.57 2.07 -24.66
N LEU A 10 -38.09 0.94 -25.21
CA LEU A 10 -37.89 -0.29 -24.44
C LEU A 10 -36.82 -0.12 -23.36
N HIS A 11 -35.73 0.59 -23.66
CA HIS A 11 -34.70 0.93 -22.68
C HIS A 11 -35.25 1.83 -21.57
N ILE A 12 -36.07 2.83 -21.88
CA ILE A 12 -36.71 3.69 -20.87
C ILE A 12 -37.60 2.86 -19.92
N ARG A 13 -38.45 1.99 -20.48
CA ARG A 13 -39.32 1.11 -19.66
C ARG A 13 -38.52 0.16 -18.78
N ALA A 14 -37.45 -0.43 -19.33
CA ALA A 14 -36.55 -1.28 -18.56
C ALA A 14 -35.88 -0.47 -17.43
N SER A 15 -35.42 0.74 -17.72
CA SER A 15 -34.80 1.63 -16.73
C SER A 15 -35.73 1.89 -15.54
N HIS A 16 -36.98 2.26 -15.79
CA HIS A 16 -37.98 2.45 -14.74
C HIS A 16 -38.25 1.17 -13.95
N TRP A 17 -38.38 0.02 -14.62
CA TRP A 17 -38.60 -1.24 -13.93
C TRP A 17 -37.42 -1.60 -13.01
N PHE A 18 -36.18 -1.44 -13.48
CA PHE A 18 -35.00 -1.69 -12.65
C PHE A 18 -34.92 -0.72 -11.46
N GLU A 19 -35.22 0.56 -11.67
CA GLU A 19 -35.25 1.56 -10.60
C GLU A 19 -36.29 1.21 -9.53
N ASP A 20 -37.50 0.82 -9.94
CA ASP A 20 -38.59 0.43 -9.02
C ASP A 20 -38.23 -0.82 -8.18
N ASN A 21 -37.31 -1.65 -8.67
CA ASN A 21 -36.79 -2.83 -7.99
C ASN A 21 -35.48 -2.58 -7.22
N GLY A 22 -35.01 -1.32 -7.13
CA GLY A 22 -33.79 -0.95 -6.41
C GLY A 22 -32.48 -1.33 -7.11
N LEU A 23 -32.55 -1.65 -8.41
CA LEU A 23 -31.40 -2.00 -9.26
C LEU A 23 -30.89 -0.75 -9.99
N GLU A 24 -30.29 0.17 -9.23
CA GLU A 24 -29.94 1.52 -9.72
C GLU A 24 -28.89 1.50 -10.85
N VAL A 25 -27.94 0.55 -10.82
CA VAL A 25 -26.88 0.44 -11.84
C VAL A 25 -27.45 -0.01 -13.17
N GLU A 26 -28.31 -1.03 -13.16
CA GLU A 26 -29.03 -1.54 -14.31
C GLU A 26 -29.98 -0.48 -14.87
N ALA A 27 -30.71 0.22 -13.98
CA ALA A 27 -31.56 1.34 -14.37
C ALA A 27 -30.77 2.41 -15.13
N PHE A 28 -29.60 2.80 -14.62
CA PHE A 28 -28.71 3.76 -15.27
C PHE A 28 -28.20 3.25 -16.61
N GLN A 29 -27.76 1.99 -16.72
CA GLN A 29 -27.27 1.43 -17.98
C GLN A 29 -28.35 1.44 -19.08
N HIS A 30 -29.59 1.14 -18.73
CA HIS A 30 -30.71 1.23 -19.65
C HIS A 30 -31.05 2.68 -20.02
N ALA A 31 -31.04 3.61 -19.06
CA ALA A 31 -31.22 5.04 -19.35
C ALA A 31 -30.14 5.58 -20.30
N ALA A 32 -28.87 5.28 -20.02
CA ALA A 32 -27.73 5.64 -20.87
C ALA A 32 -27.88 5.08 -22.30
N SER A 33 -28.35 3.84 -22.44
CA SER A 33 -28.57 3.18 -23.74
C SER A 33 -29.76 3.76 -24.51
N SER A 34 -30.75 4.33 -23.81
CA SER A 34 -31.92 4.96 -24.46
C SER A 34 -31.58 6.30 -25.15
N GLY A 35 -30.51 6.97 -24.71
CA GLY A 35 -30.17 8.34 -25.11
C GLY A 35 -30.90 9.43 -24.31
N ASP A 36 -31.73 9.08 -23.33
CA ASP A 36 -32.36 10.03 -22.40
C ASP A 36 -31.35 10.50 -21.35
N LEU A 37 -30.74 11.66 -21.63
CA LEU A 37 -29.72 12.26 -20.77
C LEU A 37 -30.27 12.73 -19.43
N ASP A 38 -31.52 13.21 -19.38
CA ASP A 38 -32.14 13.72 -18.16
C ASP A 38 -32.42 12.57 -17.20
N LEU A 39 -32.93 11.44 -17.73
CA LEU A 39 -33.11 10.22 -16.97
C LEU A 39 -31.77 9.65 -16.47
N ALA A 40 -30.76 9.59 -17.34
CA ALA A 40 -29.44 9.09 -16.98
C ALA A 40 -28.79 9.95 -15.87
N GLU A 41 -28.78 11.27 -16.00
CA GLU A 41 -28.23 12.18 -14.97
C GLU A 41 -28.96 12.08 -13.64
N ARG A 42 -30.29 11.94 -13.66
CA ARG A 42 -31.08 11.75 -12.44
C ARG A 42 -30.68 10.46 -11.72
N LEU A 43 -30.51 9.37 -12.46
CA LEU A 43 -30.09 8.08 -11.90
C LEU A 43 -28.64 8.10 -11.41
N VAL A 44 -27.74 8.84 -12.07
CA VAL A 44 -26.36 9.05 -11.60
C VAL A 44 -26.31 9.71 -10.23
N ASN A 45 -27.16 10.72 -10.00
CA ASN A 45 -27.23 11.41 -8.70
C ASN A 45 -27.85 10.52 -7.61
N GLY A 46 -28.66 9.53 -8.00
CA GLY A 46 -29.30 8.59 -7.10
C GLY A 46 -30.25 9.26 -6.10
N ARG A 47 -30.70 8.48 -5.11
CA ARG A 47 -31.55 8.97 -4.01
C ARG A 47 -30.71 9.56 -2.86
N GLY A 48 -29.81 10.49 -3.19
CA GLY A 48 -28.92 11.17 -2.25
C GLY A 48 -27.50 10.60 -2.13
N MET A 49 -27.23 9.44 -2.77
CA MET A 49 -25.89 8.86 -2.90
C MET A 49 -25.58 8.65 -4.39
N PRO A 50 -24.64 9.40 -4.99
CA PRO A 50 -24.28 9.21 -6.38
C PRO A 50 -23.72 7.83 -6.70
N LEU A 51 -24.01 7.30 -7.90
CA LEU A 51 -23.62 5.95 -8.32
C LEU A 51 -22.11 5.68 -8.26
N TYR A 52 -21.27 6.70 -8.48
CA TYR A 52 -19.82 6.54 -8.36
C TYR A 52 -19.36 6.25 -6.93
N LEU A 53 -20.11 6.66 -5.90
CA LEU A 53 -19.84 6.30 -4.49
C LEU A 53 -20.41 4.94 -4.10
N GLN A 54 -21.32 4.40 -4.91
CA GLN A 54 -21.89 3.06 -4.73
C GLN A 54 -21.08 1.95 -5.45
N GLY A 55 -19.97 2.31 -6.10
CA GLY A 55 -19.08 1.35 -6.79
C GLY A 55 -19.39 1.16 -8.28
N ALA A 56 -20.26 1.97 -8.88
CA ALA A 56 -20.64 1.87 -10.29
C ALA A 56 -19.80 2.81 -11.20
N THR A 57 -18.51 2.98 -10.92
CA THR A 57 -17.65 3.91 -11.68
C THR A 57 -17.37 3.44 -13.10
N SER A 58 -17.10 2.16 -13.34
CA SER A 58 -16.71 1.66 -14.68
C SER A 58 -17.82 1.78 -15.74
N PRO A 59 -19.09 1.43 -15.47
CA PRO A 59 -20.19 1.72 -16.41
C PRO A 59 -20.39 3.22 -16.63
N LEU A 60 -20.23 4.02 -15.58
CA LEU A 60 -20.42 5.47 -15.63
C LEU A 60 -19.35 6.18 -16.46
N LEU A 61 -18.07 5.85 -16.28
CA LEU A 61 -16.97 6.41 -17.05
C LEU A 61 -17.11 6.07 -18.54
N ARG A 62 -17.42 4.82 -18.87
CA ARG A 62 -17.66 4.40 -20.27
C ARG A 62 -18.79 5.20 -20.92
N TRP A 63 -19.86 5.48 -20.18
CA TRP A 63 -20.95 6.31 -20.68
C TRP A 63 -20.49 7.76 -20.91
N LEU A 64 -19.84 8.38 -19.92
CA LEU A 64 -19.37 9.77 -20.02
C LEU A 64 -18.34 9.97 -21.15
N GLU A 65 -17.46 8.99 -21.37
CA GLU A 65 -16.51 8.97 -22.48
C GLU A 65 -17.18 8.82 -23.85
N SER A 66 -18.36 8.18 -23.91
CA SER A 66 -19.11 8.02 -25.15
C SER A 66 -19.90 9.27 -25.57
N LEU A 67 -20.09 10.23 -24.67
CA LEU A 67 -20.87 11.44 -24.94
C LEU A 67 -20.08 12.43 -25.82
N PRO A 68 -20.75 13.09 -26.80
CA PRO A 68 -20.13 14.17 -27.56
C PRO A 68 -19.70 15.32 -26.65
N GLN A 69 -18.57 15.94 -26.95
CA GLN A 69 -18.07 17.09 -26.18
C GLN A 69 -19.10 18.22 -26.08
N SER A 70 -19.86 18.49 -27.15
CA SER A 70 -20.95 19.49 -27.12
C SER A 70 -22.04 19.18 -26.10
N THR A 71 -22.29 17.90 -25.80
CA THR A 71 -23.24 17.47 -24.78
C THR A 71 -22.69 17.75 -23.38
N LEU A 72 -21.43 17.37 -23.13
CA LEU A 72 -20.74 17.65 -21.86
C LEU A 72 -20.66 19.16 -21.60
N ASP A 73 -20.29 19.95 -22.61
CA ASP A 73 -20.12 21.39 -22.49
C ASP A 73 -21.44 22.13 -22.25
N SER A 74 -22.56 21.56 -22.72
CA SER A 74 -23.90 22.10 -22.46
C SER A 74 -24.42 21.80 -21.04
N ARG A 75 -23.78 20.88 -20.31
CA ARG A 75 -24.24 20.38 -19.00
C ARG A 75 -23.07 20.22 -18.03
N PRO A 76 -22.70 21.28 -17.27
CA PRO A 76 -21.57 21.24 -16.34
C PRO A 76 -21.65 20.12 -15.28
N SER A 77 -22.86 19.68 -14.90
CA SER A 77 -23.07 18.52 -14.00
C SER A 77 -22.35 17.26 -14.49
N LEU A 78 -22.35 17.00 -15.81
CA LEU A 78 -21.69 15.85 -16.39
C LEU A 78 -20.17 15.92 -16.24
N TRP A 79 -19.57 17.11 -16.39
CA TRP A 79 -18.15 17.30 -16.16
C TRP A 79 -17.77 17.10 -14.68
N VAL A 80 -18.62 17.54 -13.74
CA VAL A 80 -18.43 17.27 -12.31
C VAL A 80 -18.49 15.76 -12.02
N THR A 81 -19.52 15.06 -12.54
CA THR A 81 -19.62 13.61 -12.42
C THR A 81 -18.41 12.90 -13.04
N PHE A 82 -17.91 13.38 -14.19
CA PHE A 82 -16.73 12.81 -14.83
C PHE A 82 -15.50 12.97 -13.93
N GLY A 83 -15.23 14.19 -13.46
CA GLY A 83 -14.14 14.42 -12.51
C GLY A 83 -14.26 13.55 -11.25
N ALA A 84 -15.45 13.48 -10.66
CA ALA A 84 -15.74 12.65 -9.50
C ALA A 84 -15.47 11.16 -9.75
N ALA A 85 -16.02 10.59 -10.82
CA ALA A 85 -15.84 9.18 -11.15
C ALA A 85 -14.37 8.84 -11.49
N THR A 86 -13.66 9.75 -12.16
CA THR A 86 -12.22 9.62 -12.44
C THR A 86 -11.40 9.65 -11.15
N MET A 87 -11.74 10.54 -10.20
CA MET A 87 -11.12 10.57 -8.86
C MET A 87 -11.31 9.25 -8.12
N ILE A 88 -12.56 8.78 -8.01
CA ILE A 88 -12.90 7.59 -7.23
C ILE A 88 -12.28 6.33 -7.85
N SER A 89 -12.06 6.34 -9.16
CA SER A 89 -11.39 5.25 -9.87
C SER A 89 -9.85 5.30 -9.78
N GLY A 90 -9.28 6.18 -8.97
CA GLY A 90 -7.84 6.20 -8.67
C GLY A 90 -6.95 6.98 -9.65
N HIS A 91 -7.51 7.95 -10.39
CA HIS A 91 -6.79 8.74 -11.40
C HIS A 91 -6.83 10.25 -11.10
N PRO A 92 -6.25 10.70 -9.96
CA PRO A 92 -6.32 12.09 -9.53
C PRO A 92 -5.69 13.09 -10.50
N SER A 93 -4.65 12.67 -11.24
CA SER A 93 -4.01 13.51 -12.27
C SER A 93 -4.98 13.93 -13.38
N GLN A 94 -5.90 13.04 -13.78
CA GLN A 94 -6.81 13.24 -14.90
C GLN A 94 -8.07 13.99 -14.50
N ALA A 95 -8.51 13.82 -13.25
CA ALA A 95 -9.77 14.38 -12.76
C ALA A 95 -9.78 15.92 -12.72
N GLU A 96 -8.67 16.57 -12.37
CA GLU A 96 -8.62 18.05 -12.26
C GLU A 96 -9.02 18.72 -13.58
N SER A 97 -8.58 18.16 -14.72
CA SER A 97 -8.94 18.70 -16.04
C SER A 97 -10.46 18.70 -16.28
N LYS A 98 -11.16 17.66 -15.80
CA LYS A 98 -12.62 17.49 -15.93
C LYS A 98 -13.36 18.47 -15.02
N LEU A 99 -12.90 18.60 -13.78
CA LEU A 99 -13.46 19.54 -12.80
C LEU A 99 -13.25 20.99 -13.23
N HIS A 100 -12.09 21.31 -13.81
CA HIS A 100 -11.79 22.62 -14.35
C HIS A 100 -12.73 22.98 -15.51
N ASN A 101 -13.00 22.05 -16.44
CA ASN A 101 -13.97 22.27 -17.52
C ASN A 101 -15.36 22.60 -16.97
N ALA A 102 -15.82 21.89 -15.93
CA ALA A 102 -17.09 22.21 -15.28
C ALA A 102 -17.10 23.64 -14.72
N GLU A 103 -16.04 24.03 -14.00
CA GLU A 103 -15.94 25.34 -13.34
C GLU A 103 -15.94 26.50 -14.34
N VAL A 104 -15.26 26.35 -15.49
CA VAL A 104 -15.22 27.38 -16.55
C VAL A 104 -16.59 27.59 -17.18
N LEU A 105 -17.39 26.54 -17.31
CA LEU A 105 -18.72 26.57 -17.93
C LEU A 105 -19.82 27.03 -16.96
N LEU A 106 -19.55 27.03 -15.65
CA LEU A 106 -20.50 27.48 -14.64
C LEU A 106 -20.59 29.02 -14.60
N PRO A 107 -21.80 29.60 -14.48
CA PRO A 107 -21.94 31.04 -14.33
C PRO A 107 -21.26 31.53 -13.05
N LYS A 108 -20.49 32.61 -13.14
CA LYS A 108 -19.85 33.22 -11.95
C LYS A 108 -20.85 33.81 -10.95
N ASN A 109 -22.08 34.09 -11.39
CA ASN A 109 -23.12 34.67 -10.53
C ASN A 109 -23.95 33.53 -9.89
N THR A 110 -23.86 33.41 -8.56
CA THR A 110 -24.10 32.17 -7.80
C THR A 110 -25.45 32.08 -7.09
N ASP A 111 -26.43 32.90 -7.49
CA ASP A 111 -27.76 32.91 -6.85
C ASP A 111 -28.56 31.63 -7.12
N ASP A 112 -28.19 30.87 -8.17
CA ASP A 112 -28.75 29.54 -8.40
C ASP A 112 -28.16 28.51 -7.44
N LYS A 113 -29.02 27.95 -6.58
CA LYS A 113 -28.70 26.90 -5.61
C LYS A 113 -28.02 25.70 -6.27
N LYS A 114 -28.44 25.32 -7.48
CA LYS A 114 -27.87 24.16 -8.20
C LYS A 114 -26.43 24.42 -8.62
N ASN A 115 -26.15 25.59 -9.21
CA ASN A 115 -24.79 25.96 -9.60
C ASN A 115 -23.88 26.14 -8.39
N ARG A 116 -24.41 26.70 -7.30
CA ARG A 116 -23.67 26.83 -6.04
C ARG A 116 -23.26 25.46 -5.49
N ASP A 117 -24.17 24.49 -5.47
CA ASP A 117 -23.87 23.12 -5.03
C ASP A 117 -22.83 22.45 -5.94
N LEU A 118 -22.93 22.60 -7.27
CA LEU A 118 -21.93 22.07 -8.21
C LEU A 118 -20.52 22.65 -7.97
N ILE A 119 -20.40 23.94 -7.68
CA ILE A 119 -19.10 24.55 -7.31
C ILE A 119 -18.60 23.96 -5.97
N GLY A 120 -19.51 23.72 -5.02
CA GLY A 120 -19.18 23.03 -3.77
C GLY A 120 -18.68 21.60 -4.00
N GLN A 121 -19.28 20.85 -4.93
CA GLN A 121 -18.84 19.50 -5.30
C GLN A 121 -17.46 19.54 -5.97
N ILE A 122 -17.20 20.49 -6.88
CA ILE A 122 -15.87 20.68 -7.47
C ILE A 122 -14.82 20.90 -6.39
N ALA A 123 -15.10 21.79 -5.43
CA ALA A 123 -14.22 22.04 -4.30
C ALA A 123 -13.98 20.78 -3.46
N ALA A 124 -15.03 20.00 -3.18
CA ALA A 124 -14.91 18.74 -2.43
C ALA A 124 -14.06 17.67 -3.15
N PHE A 125 -14.14 17.55 -4.48
CA PHE A 125 -13.25 16.62 -5.19
C PHE A 125 -11.82 17.14 -5.31
N ARG A 126 -11.62 18.47 -5.34
CA ARG A 126 -10.28 19.07 -5.24
C ARG A 126 -9.61 18.81 -3.90
N THR A 127 -10.36 18.66 -2.80
CA THR A 127 -9.75 18.25 -1.52
C THR A 127 -9.18 16.83 -1.60
N LEU A 128 -9.82 15.91 -2.31
CA LEU A 128 -9.27 14.57 -2.56
C LEU A 128 -8.04 14.60 -3.47
N ILE A 129 -8.03 15.44 -4.51
CA ILE A 129 -6.84 15.64 -5.38
C ILE A 129 -5.68 16.20 -4.57
N ALA A 130 -5.96 17.19 -3.71
CA ALA A 130 -4.94 17.78 -2.84
C ALA A 130 -4.43 16.77 -1.80
N ALA A 131 -5.32 15.94 -1.24
CA ALA A 131 -4.95 14.85 -0.35
C ALA A 131 -3.99 13.85 -1.00
N SER A 132 -4.22 13.48 -2.27
CA SER A 132 -3.29 12.58 -2.99
C SER A 132 -1.91 13.18 -3.24
N LYS A 133 -1.76 14.50 -3.07
CA LYS A 133 -0.50 15.25 -3.24
C LYS A 133 0.06 15.76 -1.91
N ASN A 134 -0.53 15.39 -0.78
CA ASN A 134 -0.21 15.89 0.56
C ASN A 134 -0.25 17.44 0.67
N ASP A 135 -1.09 18.12 -0.13
CA ASP A 135 -1.20 19.59 -0.12
C ASP A 135 -2.19 20.07 0.95
N ILE A 136 -1.69 20.17 2.18
CA ILE A 136 -2.45 20.61 3.36
C ILE A 136 -3.15 21.97 3.12
N LYS A 137 -2.48 22.91 2.45
CA LYS A 137 -3.02 24.26 2.25
C LYS A 137 -4.25 24.23 1.35
N THR A 138 -4.17 23.48 0.25
CA THR A 138 -5.29 23.34 -0.69
C THR A 138 -6.42 22.53 -0.06
N ILE A 139 -6.13 21.46 0.69
CA ILE A 139 -7.16 20.71 1.43
C ILE A 139 -7.96 21.65 2.34
N MET A 140 -7.28 22.46 3.15
CA MET A 140 -7.94 23.37 4.09
C MET A 140 -8.78 24.44 3.38
N ALA A 141 -8.25 25.06 2.32
CA ALA A 141 -8.92 26.11 1.58
C ALA A 141 -10.16 25.59 0.84
N GLU A 142 -10.02 24.49 0.08
CA GLU A 142 -11.12 23.90 -0.68
C GLU A 142 -12.13 23.20 0.23
N SER A 143 -11.73 22.68 1.39
CA SER A 143 -12.70 22.14 2.37
C SER A 143 -13.63 23.21 2.89
N LYS A 144 -13.09 24.39 3.23
CA LYS A 144 -13.92 25.52 3.65
C LYS A 144 -14.87 25.95 2.52
N ARG A 145 -14.33 26.11 1.31
CA ARG A 145 -15.10 26.48 0.12
C ARG A 145 -16.23 25.47 -0.17
N ALA A 146 -15.95 24.18 -0.07
CA ALA A 146 -16.94 23.13 -0.26
C ALA A 146 -18.06 23.21 0.80
N LEU A 147 -17.71 23.28 2.09
CA LEU A 147 -18.71 23.31 3.17
C LEU A 147 -19.58 24.58 3.16
N ASP A 148 -19.06 25.71 2.65
CA ASP A 148 -19.80 26.95 2.48
C ASP A 148 -20.78 26.93 1.29
N LEU A 149 -20.50 26.12 0.26
CA LEU A 149 -21.23 26.12 -1.01
C LEU A 149 -22.16 24.91 -1.21
N LEU A 150 -21.81 23.75 -0.66
CA LEU A 150 -22.60 22.52 -0.77
C LEU A 150 -23.99 22.68 -0.17
N ASP A 151 -24.99 22.07 -0.81
CA ASP A 151 -26.33 21.94 -0.25
C ASP A 151 -26.25 21.16 1.08
N PRO A 152 -26.86 21.65 2.18
CA PRO A 152 -26.93 20.92 3.43
C PRO A 152 -27.54 19.52 3.32
N GLN A 153 -28.33 19.23 2.28
CA GLN A 153 -28.87 17.90 2.04
C GLN A 153 -27.88 16.96 1.34
N ASN A 154 -26.80 17.48 0.74
CA ASN A 154 -25.79 16.71 0.02
C ASN A 154 -24.78 16.05 0.98
N GLN A 155 -25.28 15.21 1.89
CA GLN A 155 -24.48 14.60 2.96
C GLN A 155 -23.35 13.73 2.41
N ALA A 156 -23.58 13.00 1.31
CA ALA A 156 -22.57 12.14 0.70
C ALA A 156 -21.28 12.90 0.35
N ILE A 157 -21.41 14.08 -0.29
CA ILE A 157 -20.25 14.89 -0.68
C ILE A 157 -19.67 15.66 0.50
N ARG A 158 -20.48 16.10 1.47
CA ARG A 158 -19.96 16.74 2.68
C ARG A 158 -19.09 15.80 3.51
N ILE A 159 -19.43 14.51 3.56
CA ILE A 159 -18.62 13.48 4.22
C ILE A 159 -17.26 13.31 3.52
N ILE A 160 -17.19 13.42 2.19
CA ILE A 160 -15.90 13.44 1.46
C ILE A 160 -15.02 14.59 1.96
N THR A 161 -15.60 15.79 2.08
CA THR A 161 -14.87 16.96 2.57
C THR A 161 -14.39 16.77 4.01
N GLN A 162 -15.22 16.18 4.88
CA GLN A 162 -14.82 15.85 6.26
C GLN A 162 -13.68 14.84 6.28
N PHE A 163 -13.73 13.79 5.45
CA PHE A 163 -12.64 12.83 5.33
C PHE A 163 -11.34 13.52 4.91
N SER A 164 -11.37 14.41 3.92
CA SER A 164 -10.18 15.17 3.52
C SER A 164 -9.61 16.06 4.63
N LEU A 165 -10.46 16.67 5.46
CA LEU A 165 -10.00 17.38 6.66
C LEU A 165 -9.27 16.44 7.63
N GLY A 166 -9.74 15.20 7.80
CA GLY A 166 -9.05 14.18 8.57
C GLY A 166 -7.63 13.93 8.07
N VAL A 167 -7.46 13.81 6.74
CA VAL A 167 -6.14 13.68 6.11
C VAL A 167 -5.27 14.92 6.35
N ALA A 168 -5.83 16.14 6.30
CA ALA A 168 -5.07 17.35 6.61
C ALA A 168 -4.56 17.36 8.06
N PHE A 169 -5.38 16.93 9.03
CA PHE A 169 -4.94 16.82 10.43
C PHE A 169 -3.88 15.73 10.63
N GLU A 170 -4.00 14.59 9.94
CA GLU A 170 -2.98 13.56 9.90
C GLU A 170 -1.64 14.11 9.39
N LEU A 171 -1.64 14.83 8.26
CA LEU A 171 -0.43 15.43 7.68
C LEU A 171 0.17 16.55 8.55
N GLN A 172 -0.64 17.19 9.40
CA GLN A 172 -0.18 18.15 10.42
C GLN A 172 0.28 17.47 11.72
N ASN A 173 0.20 16.15 11.80
CA ASN A 173 0.45 15.34 12.99
C ASN A 173 -0.51 15.63 14.17
N ASP A 174 -1.68 16.22 13.93
CA ASP A 174 -2.76 16.35 14.92
C ASP A 174 -3.61 15.06 14.93
N ARG A 175 -3.06 14.03 15.57
CA ARG A 175 -3.66 12.70 15.61
C ARG A 175 -5.01 12.67 16.30
N GLY A 176 -5.17 13.42 17.38
CA GLY A 176 -6.41 13.48 18.13
C GLY A 176 -7.57 14.01 17.27
N ALA A 177 -7.32 15.05 16.48
CA ALA A 177 -8.29 15.56 15.52
C ALA A 177 -8.56 14.57 14.39
N ALA A 178 -7.51 13.96 13.81
CA ALA A 178 -7.62 13.01 12.73
C ALA A 178 -8.44 11.77 13.12
N ILE A 179 -8.12 11.13 14.26
CA ILE A 179 -8.84 9.94 14.76
C ILE A 179 -10.33 10.24 14.94
N ARG A 180 -10.67 11.37 15.57
CA ARG A 180 -12.07 11.75 15.78
C ARG A 180 -12.82 11.89 14.46
N ILE A 181 -12.23 12.57 13.49
CA ILE A 181 -12.84 12.77 12.17
C ILE A 181 -13.05 11.45 11.45
N PHE A 182 -12.03 10.58 11.40
CA PHE A 182 -12.17 9.30 10.72
C PHE A 182 -13.18 8.36 11.42
N GLN A 183 -13.30 8.41 12.75
CA GLN A 183 -14.34 7.70 13.49
C GLN A 183 -15.76 8.22 13.17
N ASP A 184 -15.93 9.53 13.09
CA ASP A 184 -17.22 10.16 12.74
C ASP A 184 -17.63 9.83 11.30
N VAL A 185 -16.67 9.90 10.36
CA VAL A 185 -16.88 9.52 8.95
C VAL A 185 -17.21 8.03 8.86
N PHE A 186 -16.46 7.15 9.52
CA PHE A 186 -16.72 5.72 9.54
C PHE A 186 -18.14 5.42 10.02
N THR A 187 -18.56 6.00 11.15
CA THR A 187 -19.90 5.78 11.72
C THR A 187 -21.00 6.23 10.77
N SER A 188 -20.82 7.40 10.14
CA SER A 188 -21.81 7.97 9.20
C SER A 188 -21.90 7.17 7.90
N THR A 189 -20.76 6.71 7.37
CA THR A 189 -20.67 5.98 6.10
C THR A 189 -21.14 4.54 6.22
N PHE A 190 -20.87 3.89 7.37
CA PHE A 190 -21.35 2.55 7.67
C PHE A 190 -22.88 2.50 7.71
N ALA A 191 -23.53 3.50 8.31
CA ALA A 191 -24.99 3.59 8.36
C ALA A 191 -25.65 3.92 7.00
N SER A 192 -24.97 4.70 6.16
CA SER A 192 -25.49 5.19 4.87
C SER A 192 -25.16 4.30 3.67
N GLY A 193 -24.35 3.26 3.84
CA GLY A 193 -23.96 2.36 2.76
C GLY A 193 -22.87 2.92 1.82
N ASN A 194 -22.22 4.03 2.18
CA ASN A 194 -21.07 4.55 1.42
C ASN A 194 -19.84 3.67 1.66
N ARG A 195 -19.74 2.58 0.89
CA ARG A 195 -18.68 1.57 1.01
C ARG A 195 -17.29 2.19 0.83
N MET A 196 -17.12 3.10 -0.12
CA MET A 196 -15.82 3.68 -0.44
C MET A 196 -15.22 4.46 0.75
N LEU A 197 -15.97 5.39 1.33
CA LEU A 197 -15.47 6.20 2.46
C LEU A 197 -15.44 5.40 3.77
N CYS A 198 -16.30 4.40 3.93
CA CYS A 198 -16.24 3.48 5.06
C CYS A 198 -14.90 2.73 5.07
N LEU A 199 -14.49 2.20 3.91
CA LEU A 199 -13.23 1.49 3.74
C LEU A 199 -12.02 2.44 3.89
N ALA A 200 -12.07 3.62 3.26
CA ALA A 200 -11.01 4.62 3.40
C ALA A 200 -10.79 5.06 4.86
N SER A 201 -11.87 5.21 5.64
CA SER A 201 -11.77 5.57 7.06
C SER A 201 -11.15 4.46 7.92
N LEU A 202 -11.46 3.20 7.64
CA LEU A 202 -10.82 2.06 8.31
C LEU A 202 -9.31 2.03 8.02
N SER A 203 -8.92 2.23 6.77
CA SER A 203 -7.53 2.32 6.34
C SER A 203 -6.78 3.45 7.05
N SER A 204 -7.33 4.66 7.07
CA SER A 204 -6.72 5.80 7.75
C SER A 204 -6.59 5.59 9.26
N LEU A 205 -7.61 5.04 9.92
CA LEU A 205 -7.54 4.70 11.34
C LEU A 205 -6.47 3.63 11.64
N ALA A 206 -6.38 2.60 10.80
CA ALA A 206 -5.36 1.56 10.94
C ALA A 206 -3.94 2.13 10.73
N GLY A 207 -3.77 3.04 9.76
CA GLY A 207 -2.51 3.76 9.53
C GLY A 207 -2.07 4.56 10.76
N LEU A 208 -2.99 5.31 11.36
CA LEU A 208 -2.73 6.07 12.60
C LEU A 208 -2.34 5.15 13.78
N LEU A 209 -3.02 4.00 13.93
CA LEU A 209 -2.66 3.02 14.96
C LEU A 209 -1.26 2.42 14.75
N ILE A 210 -0.85 2.19 13.50
CA ILE A 210 0.53 1.78 13.20
C ILE A 210 1.51 2.87 13.61
N MET A 211 1.20 4.15 13.35
CA MET A 211 2.03 5.29 13.78
C MET A 211 2.13 5.44 15.30
N GLU A 212 1.19 4.83 16.05
CA GLU A 212 1.19 4.73 17.52
C GLU A 212 1.82 3.43 18.04
N ASN A 213 2.41 2.60 17.16
CA ASN A 213 2.96 1.27 17.47
C ASN A 213 1.92 0.23 17.94
N ARG A 214 0.62 0.45 17.70
CA ARG A 214 -0.50 -0.42 18.12
C ARG A 214 -0.88 -1.41 17.00
N LEU A 215 0.03 -2.32 16.67
CA LEU A 215 -0.10 -3.24 15.54
C LEU A 215 -1.27 -4.22 15.64
N ARG A 216 -1.65 -4.67 16.84
CA ARG A 216 -2.80 -5.57 17.06
C ARG A 216 -4.10 -4.90 16.65
N GLU A 217 -4.34 -3.70 17.16
CA GLU A 217 -5.58 -2.97 16.86
C GLU A 217 -5.64 -2.53 15.39
N ALA A 218 -4.50 -2.17 14.80
CA ALA A 218 -4.42 -1.93 13.36
C ALA A 218 -4.78 -3.18 12.54
N ALA A 219 -4.29 -4.35 12.93
CA ALA A 219 -4.63 -5.61 12.27
C ALA A 219 -6.14 -5.93 12.36
N ASP A 220 -6.78 -5.62 13.49
CA ASP A 220 -8.22 -5.83 13.67
C ASP A 220 -9.04 -4.94 12.72
N LEU A 221 -8.65 -3.68 12.54
CA LEU A 221 -9.29 -2.79 11.57
C LEU A 221 -9.10 -3.27 10.12
N TYR A 222 -7.90 -3.72 9.76
CA TYR A 222 -7.69 -4.30 8.43
C TYR A 222 -8.45 -5.60 8.23
N ASN A 223 -8.60 -6.44 9.25
CA ASN A 223 -9.44 -7.65 9.14
C ASN A 223 -10.91 -7.30 8.93
N ARG A 224 -11.42 -6.30 9.66
CA ARG A 224 -12.78 -5.78 9.45
C ARG A 224 -12.97 -5.19 8.05
N PHE A 225 -11.95 -4.52 7.50
CA PHE A 225 -11.97 -4.06 6.11
C PHE A 225 -12.19 -5.24 5.15
N LYS A 226 -11.44 -6.34 5.33
CA LYS A 226 -11.54 -7.52 4.47
C LYS A 226 -12.93 -8.17 4.52
N GLU A 227 -13.55 -8.19 5.71
CA GLU A 227 -14.92 -8.70 5.90
C GLU A 227 -15.95 -7.89 5.11
N ILE A 228 -15.78 -6.57 5.02
CA ILE A 228 -16.69 -5.69 4.26
C ILE A 228 -16.54 -5.89 2.75
N VAL A 229 -15.31 -6.08 2.26
CA VAL A 229 -15.06 -6.25 0.83
C VAL A 229 -15.58 -7.60 0.32
N ASN A 230 -15.42 -8.66 1.11
CA ASN A 230 -15.91 -10.02 0.86
C ASN A 230 -15.45 -10.66 -0.48
N ASP A 231 -14.49 -10.05 -1.17
CA ASP A 231 -13.76 -10.57 -2.33
C ASP A 231 -12.26 -10.29 -2.16
N PRO A 232 -11.42 -11.32 -1.96
CA PRO A 232 -9.99 -11.13 -1.76
C PRO A 232 -9.22 -10.66 -3.00
N GLU A 233 -9.80 -10.73 -4.20
CA GLU A 233 -9.18 -10.23 -5.44
C GLU A 233 -9.74 -8.86 -5.87
N ASP A 234 -10.61 -8.23 -5.06
CA ASP A 234 -11.03 -6.85 -5.27
C ASP A 234 -9.82 -5.92 -5.14
N TRP A 235 -9.66 -5.02 -6.12
CA TRP A 235 -8.53 -4.09 -6.13
C TRP A 235 -8.48 -3.26 -4.84
N LEU A 236 -9.61 -2.94 -4.21
CA LEU A 236 -9.70 -2.19 -2.95
C LEU A 236 -8.90 -2.83 -1.79
N MET A 237 -8.51 -4.09 -1.93
CA MET A 237 -7.72 -4.82 -0.94
C MET A 237 -6.24 -4.43 -0.91
N TYR A 238 -5.74 -3.61 -1.85
CA TYR A 238 -4.32 -3.26 -1.91
C TYR A 238 -3.79 -2.64 -0.61
N ASP A 239 -4.51 -1.68 -0.04
CA ASP A 239 -4.09 -0.95 1.15
C ASP A 239 -4.08 -1.80 2.43
N PRO A 240 -5.15 -2.56 2.78
CA PRO A 240 -5.10 -3.46 3.92
C PRO A 240 -4.05 -4.57 3.74
N LEU A 241 -3.80 -5.05 2.52
CA LEU A 241 -2.74 -6.03 2.26
C LEU A 241 -1.37 -5.42 2.55
N TYR A 242 -1.10 -4.18 2.14
CA TYR A 242 0.13 -3.49 2.50
C TYR A 242 0.26 -3.30 4.03
N GLY A 243 -0.78 -2.84 4.70
CA GLY A 243 -0.80 -2.68 6.15
C GLY A 243 -0.54 -3.99 6.90
N LEU A 244 -1.17 -5.08 6.48
CA LEU A 244 -0.94 -6.42 7.03
C LEU A 244 0.46 -6.94 6.70
N ALA A 245 1.01 -6.63 5.52
CA ALA A 245 2.39 -6.98 5.17
C ALA A 245 3.39 -6.30 6.12
N ARG A 246 3.19 -5.02 6.46
CA ARG A 246 4.01 -4.29 7.45
C ARG A 246 3.93 -4.94 8.82
N ILE A 247 2.72 -5.25 9.29
CA ILE A 247 2.51 -5.85 10.61
C ILE A 247 3.16 -7.24 10.68
N ALA A 248 2.96 -8.07 9.65
CA ALA A 248 3.58 -9.39 9.56
C ALA A 248 5.12 -9.29 9.49
N TYR A 249 5.64 -8.32 8.73
CA TYR A 249 7.06 -8.04 8.68
C TYR A 249 7.58 -7.70 10.08
N GLU A 250 7.00 -6.71 10.77
CA GLU A 250 7.45 -6.34 12.13
C GLU A 250 7.41 -7.53 13.10
N ARG A 251 6.44 -8.44 12.96
CA ARG A 251 6.33 -9.68 13.76
C ARG A 251 7.23 -10.82 13.30
N ASN A 252 8.10 -10.60 12.32
CA ASN A 252 9.00 -11.58 11.73
C ASN A 252 8.30 -12.79 11.06
N ASP A 253 7.02 -12.65 10.70
CA ASP A 253 6.31 -13.59 9.82
C ASP A 253 6.55 -13.18 8.36
N LEU A 254 7.77 -13.46 7.90
CA LEU A 254 8.26 -13.04 6.59
C LEU A 254 7.49 -13.67 5.42
N ASP A 255 7.00 -14.90 5.59
CA ASP A 255 6.22 -15.60 4.56
C ASP A 255 4.84 -14.97 4.36
N THR A 256 4.15 -14.63 5.45
CA THR A 256 2.88 -13.89 5.38
C THR A 256 3.10 -12.48 4.86
N ALA A 257 4.16 -11.80 5.32
CA ALA A 257 4.50 -10.46 4.85
C ALA A 257 4.73 -10.44 3.34
N LEU A 258 5.48 -11.41 2.80
CA LEU A 258 5.77 -11.51 1.37
C LEU A 258 4.50 -11.75 0.55
N ARG A 259 3.66 -12.70 0.97
CA ARG A 259 2.38 -13.00 0.31
C ARG A 259 1.47 -11.77 0.23
N HIS A 260 1.39 -11.01 1.32
CA HIS A 260 0.58 -9.79 1.35
C HIS A 260 1.18 -8.66 0.51
N ALA A 261 2.50 -8.47 0.54
CA ALA A 261 3.18 -7.48 -0.31
C ALA A 261 3.00 -7.80 -1.80
N ASP A 262 3.19 -9.04 -2.23
CA ASP A 262 3.01 -9.45 -3.62
C ASP A 262 1.54 -9.34 -4.07
N ALA A 263 0.59 -9.65 -3.18
CA ALA A 263 -0.83 -9.44 -3.48
C ALA A 263 -1.18 -7.95 -3.62
N CYS A 264 -0.65 -7.08 -2.76
CA CYS A 264 -0.80 -5.64 -2.90
C CYS A 264 -0.27 -5.14 -4.25
N ILE A 265 0.95 -5.52 -4.62
CA ILE A 265 1.58 -5.11 -5.89
C ILE A 265 0.75 -5.59 -7.09
N ARG A 266 0.21 -6.82 -7.04
CA ARG A 266 -0.63 -7.38 -8.10
C ARG A 266 -1.95 -6.65 -8.28
N LEU A 267 -2.57 -6.17 -7.19
CA LEU A 267 -3.91 -5.57 -7.19
C LEU A 267 -3.94 -4.07 -7.50
N ALA A 268 -2.84 -3.35 -7.30
CA ALA A 268 -2.78 -1.90 -7.53
C ALA A 268 -1.97 -1.39 -8.75
N PRO A 269 -1.71 -2.17 -9.84
CA PRO A 269 -0.78 -1.74 -10.89
C PRO A 269 -1.30 -0.58 -11.73
N GLN A 270 -2.62 -0.33 -11.72
CA GLN A 270 -3.26 0.73 -12.51
C GLN A 270 -3.53 2.03 -11.72
N ILE A 271 -3.36 2.01 -10.40
CA ILE A 271 -3.73 3.12 -9.52
C ILE A 271 -2.52 4.03 -9.32
N GLU A 272 -2.73 5.34 -9.35
CA GLU A 272 -1.71 6.33 -8.97
C GLU A 272 -1.57 6.37 -7.44
N CYS A 273 -0.93 5.35 -6.86
CA CYS A 273 -0.79 5.20 -5.41
C CYS A 273 0.63 4.78 -5.01
N GLY A 274 1.22 5.49 -4.03
CA GLY A 274 2.54 5.18 -3.47
C GLY A 274 2.62 3.84 -2.73
N THR A 275 1.49 3.22 -2.38
CA THR A 275 1.45 1.95 -1.64
C THR A 275 2.19 0.82 -2.36
N VAL A 276 2.21 0.79 -3.70
CA VAL A 276 2.98 -0.19 -4.48
C VAL A 276 4.48 -0.04 -4.25
N VAL A 277 4.98 1.21 -4.23
CA VAL A 277 6.39 1.52 -3.94
C VAL A 277 6.74 1.00 -2.55
N SER A 278 5.92 1.34 -1.56
CA SER A 278 6.14 0.91 -0.18
C SER A 278 6.04 -0.62 0.00
N ALA A 279 5.14 -1.30 -0.71
CA ALA A 279 5.05 -2.77 -0.70
C ALA A 279 6.29 -3.43 -1.33
N SER A 280 6.79 -2.89 -2.43
CA SER A 280 8.03 -3.34 -3.07
C SER A 280 9.25 -3.15 -2.15
N ILE A 281 9.29 -2.07 -1.36
CA ILE A 281 10.33 -1.86 -0.34
C ILE A 281 10.25 -2.90 0.78
N ILE A 282 9.04 -3.23 1.27
CA ILE A 282 8.87 -4.33 2.25
C ILE A 282 9.37 -5.65 1.67
N ARG A 283 9.04 -5.94 0.41
CA ARG A 283 9.54 -7.12 -0.28
C ARG A 283 11.07 -7.14 -0.37
N ALA A 284 11.71 -6.01 -0.68
CA ALA A 284 13.16 -5.88 -0.65
C ALA A 284 13.72 -6.17 0.75
N ARG A 285 13.11 -5.62 1.81
CA ARG A 285 13.49 -5.88 3.21
C ARG A 285 13.37 -7.35 3.61
N ILE A 286 12.32 -8.04 3.14
CA ILE A 286 12.15 -9.48 3.35
C ILE A 286 13.27 -10.27 2.65
N TYR A 287 13.60 -9.91 1.41
CA TYR A 287 14.68 -10.57 0.69
C TYR A 287 16.06 -10.32 1.34
N MET A 288 16.29 -9.11 1.86
CA MET A 288 17.51 -8.82 2.64
C MET A 288 17.60 -9.67 3.90
N ALA A 289 16.51 -9.84 4.64
CA ALA A 289 16.44 -10.71 5.81
C ALA A 289 16.85 -12.16 5.46
N GLY A 290 16.36 -12.66 4.33
CA GLY A 290 16.70 -13.99 3.82
C GLY A 290 18.06 -14.09 3.11
N GLY A 291 18.89 -13.04 3.10
CA GLY A 291 20.18 -13.01 2.41
C GLY A 291 20.11 -13.02 0.88
N ASN A 292 18.91 -12.89 0.30
CA ASN A 292 18.69 -12.88 -1.15
C ASN A 292 18.84 -11.46 -1.72
N TYR A 293 20.09 -10.98 -1.76
CA TYR A 293 20.38 -9.62 -2.20
C TYR A 293 20.03 -9.36 -3.68
N GLN A 294 20.03 -10.39 -4.53
CA GLN A 294 19.64 -10.24 -5.93
C GLN A 294 18.17 -9.88 -6.07
N ASN A 295 17.28 -10.61 -5.39
CA ASN A 295 15.85 -10.31 -5.39
C ASN A 295 15.55 -9.00 -4.64
N ALA A 296 16.31 -8.67 -3.59
CA ALA A 296 16.19 -7.38 -2.93
C ALA A 296 16.50 -6.21 -3.88
N ALA A 297 17.60 -6.31 -4.65
CA ALA A 297 17.96 -5.30 -5.63
C ALA A 297 16.90 -5.13 -6.72
N ALA A 298 16.38 -6.25 -7.25
CA ALA A 298 15.30 -6.24 -8.24
C ALA A 298 14.03 -5.55 -7.69
N ALA A 299 13.62 -5.89 -6.47
CA ALA A 299 12.44 -5.26 -5.85
C ALA A 299 12.61 -3.75 -5.63
N LEU A 300 13.81 -3.27 -5.28
CA LEU A 300 14.09 -1.84 -5.17
C LEU A 300 14.09 -1.14 -6.54
N SER A 301 14.64 -1.76 -7.57
CA SER A 301 14.59 -1.22 -8.94
C SER A 301 13.17 -1.14 -9.47
N GLU A 302 12.32 -2.15 -9.22
CA GLU A 302 10.90 -2.09 -9.55
C GLU A 302 10.16 -0.98 -8.81
N ALA A 303 10.48 -0.75 -7.52
CA ALA A 303 9.91 0.34 -6.74
C ALA A 303 10.26 1.71 -7.32
N GLU A 304 11.52 1.90 -7.72
CA GLU A 304 12.04 3.12 -8.34
C GLU A 304 11.41 3.37 -9.71
N GLU A 305 11.34 2.36 -10.57
CA GLU A 305 10.73 2.45 -11.90
C GLU A 305 9.23 2.79 -11.80
N PHE A 306 8.52 2.17 -10.85
CA PHE A 306 7.11 2.47 -10.61
C PHE A 306 6.91 3.92 -10.14
N ALA A 307 7.72 4.37 -9.18
CA ALA A 307 7.68 5.75 -8.69
C ALA A 307 7.95 6.76 -9.82
N HIS A 308 8.95 6.50 -10.67
CA HIS A 308 9.28 7.36 -11.80
C HIS A 308 8.17 7.40 -12.85
N THR A 309 7.69 6.23 -13.28
CA THR A 309 6.64 6.10 -14.32
C THR A 309 5.34 6.77 -13.90
N ARG A 310 5.02 6.75 -12.60
CA ARG A 310 3.81 7.36 -12.04
C ARG A 310 4.03 8.78 -11.50
N SER A 311 5.21 9.36 -11.70
CA SER A 311 5.57 10.71 -11.21
C SER A 311 5.35 10.91 -9.70
N LEU A 312 5.60 9.87 -8.90
CA LEU A 312 5.46 9.85 -7.44
C LEU A 312 6.74 10.36 -6.75
N THR A 313 7.11 11.61 -7.03
CA THR A 313 8.36 12.22 -6.56
C THR A 313 8.43 12.32 -5.04
N GLU A 314 7.29 12.33 -4.35
CA GLU A 314 7.22 12.30 -2.89
C GLU A 314 7.73 10.99 -2.28
N ARG A 315 7.83 9.92 -3.07
CA ARG A 315 8.29 8.59 -2.63
C ARG A 315 9.78 8.34 -2.86
N THR A 316 10.49 9.25 -3.53
CA THR A 316 11.93 9.09 -3.79
C THR A 316 12.73 8.90 -2.50
N SER A 317 12.46 9.69 -1.46
CA SER A 317 13.15 9.58 -0.16
C SER A 317 12.96 8.20 0.50
N GLU A 318 11.80 7.56 0.30
CA GLU A 318 11.49 6.24 0.86
C GLU A 318 12.31 5.14 0.15
N VAL A 319 12.41 5.23 -1.18
CA VAL A 319 13.22 4.30 -1.99
C VAL A 319 14.70 4.44 -1.64
N GLU A 320 15.21 5.67 -1.52
CA GLU A 320 16.62 5.91 -1.20
C GLU A 320 16.99 5.47 0.21
N THR A 321 16.07 5.63 1.17
CA THR A 321 16.22 5.07 2.53
C THR A 321 16.46 3.56 2.47
N ALA A 322 15.61 2.84 1.72
CA ALA A 322 15.75 1.40 1.57
C ALA A 322 17.00 1.00 0.76
N ARG A 323 17.43 1.83 -0.20
CA ARG A 323 18.66 1.63 -0.98
C ARG A 323 19.91 1.77 -0.12
N VAL A 324 19.94 2.76 0.78
CA VAL A 324 21.03 2.93 1.75
C VAL A 324 21.10 1.73 2.69
N ASP A 325 19.96 1.29 3.24
CA ASP A 325 19.90 0.09 4.08
C ASP A 325 20.43 -1.16 3.35
N PHE A 326 20.06 -1.33 2.08
CA PHE A 326 20.56 -2.39 1.21
C PHE A 326 22.07 -2.32 1.02
N LEU A 327 22.63 -1.16 0.68
CA LEU A 327 24.07 -0.99 0.48
C LEU A 327 24.87 -1.23 1.76
N ILE A 328 24.37 -0.76 2.90
CA ILE A 328 24.98 -1.04 4.21
C ILE A 328 24.98 -2.55 4.50
N SER A 329 23.87 -3.25 4.22
CA SER A 329 23.77 -4.71 4.44
C SER A 329 24.76 -5.52 3.60
N GLN A 330 25.15 -5.01 2.43
CA GLN A 330 26.18 -5.61 1.58
C GLN A 330 27.61 -5.17 1.94
N GLY A 331 27.79 -4.28 2.92
CA GLY A 331 29.08 -3.69 3.25
C GLY A 331 29.58 -2.64 2.25
N ASN A 332 28.74 -2.20 1.31
CA ASN A 332 29.08 -1.16 0.34
C ASN A 332 28.89 0.25 0.92
N LEU A 333 29.68 0.56 1.95
CA LEU A 333 29.55 1.79 2.73
C LEU A 333 29.85 3.06 1.92
N HIS A 334 30.73 2.97 0.90
CA HIS A 334 31.04 4.10 0.04
C HIS A 334 29.84 4.48 -0.85
N ALA A 335 29.16 3.50 -1.46
CA ALA A 335 27.98 3.79 -2.27
C ALA A 335 26.85 4.36 -1.41
N ALA A 336 26.66 3.83 -0.19
CA ALA A 336 25.70 4.37 0.77
C ALA A 336 26.00 5.85 1.12
N ALA A 337 27.27 6.20 1.34
CA ALA A 337 27.67 7.57 1.60
C ALA A 337 27.33 8.52 0.43
N GLY A 338 27.52 8.08 -0.81
CA GLY A 338 27.21 8.89 -2.00
C GLY A 338 25.72 9.22 -2.16
N ILE A 339 24.82 8.33 -1.73
CA ILE A 339 23.37 8.64 -1.69
C ILE A 339 23.09 9.72 -0.62
N LEU A 340 23.69 9.57 0.57
CA LEU A 340 23.50 10.49 1.71
C LEU A 340 24.10 11.89 1.49
N GLU A 341 24.87 12.12 0.43
CA GLU A 341 25.28 13.46 0.01
C GLU A 341 24.13 14.26 -0.62
N ASN A 342 23.16 13.56 -1.22
CA ASN A 342 22.06 14.17 -1.96
C ASN A 342 20.72 14.13 -1.21
N TYR A 343 20.60 13.28 -0.18
CA TYR A 343 19.37 13.08 0.59
C TYR A 343 19.63 13.23 2.09
N ASP A 344 18.79 14.03 2.76
CA ASP A 344 18.85 14.22 4.21
C ASP A 344 18.14 13.06 4.93
N LEU A 345 18.89 11.98 5.16
CA LEU A 345 18.41 10.75 5.81
C LEU A 345 19.21 10.52 7.10
N PRO A 346 18.87 11.19 8.21
CA PRO A 346 19.72 11.22 9.40
C PRO A 346 19.76 9.88 10.15
N MET A 347 18.69 9.07 10.07
CA MET A 347 18.65 7.73 10.66
C MET A 347 19.58 6.76 9.93
N GLU A 348 19.65 6.86 8.61
CA GLU A 348 20.47 6.04 7.72
C GLU A 348 21.93 6.51 7.79
N LYS A 349 22.16 7.82 7.92
CA LYS A 349 23.48 8.39 8.22
C LYS A 349 24.03 7.88 9.55
N ALA A 350 23.21 7.83 10.60
CA ALA A 350 23.61 7.23 11.87
C ALA A 350 23.96 5.74 11.71
N ARG A 351 23.17 4.99 10.95
CA ARG A 351 23.44 3.57 10.66
C ARG A 351 24.76 3.37 9.90
N LEU A 352 25.03 4.22 8.90
CA LEU A 352 26.30 4.21 8.16
C LEU A 352 27.49 4.48 9.09
N LEU A 353 27.39 5.49 9.97
CA LEU A 353 28.45 5.84 10.91
C LEU A 353 28.75 4.70 11.90
N ILE A 354 27.72 4.00 12.39
CA ILE A 354 27.91 2.79 13.21
C ILE A 354 28.69 1.73 12.42
N SER A 355 28.30 1.46 11.18
CA SER A 355 28.97 0.49 10.30
C SER A 355 30.40 0.89 9.92
N GLN A 356 30.73 2.18 9.93
CA GLN A 356 32.08 2.71 9.72
C GLN A 356 32.95 2.71 10.99
N GLY A 357 32.42 2.27 12.13
CA GLY A 357 33.14 2.30 13.41
C GLY A 357 33.23 3.69 14.03
N GLN A 358 32.28 4.59 13.71
CA GLN A 358 32.17 5.94 14.27
C GLN A 358 30.89 6.11 15.12
N PRO A 359 30.69 5.28 16.18
CA PRO A 359 29.45 5.26 16.93
C PRO A 359 29.19 6.55 17.73
N ASP A 360 30.23 7.29 18.13
CA ASP A 360 30.06 8.58 18.83
C ASP A 360 29.36 9.63 17.97
N ALA A 361 29.72 9.73 16.68
CA ALA A 361 29.07 10.64 15.75
C ALA A 361 27.62 10.22 15.49
N ALA A 362 27.35 8.91 15.38
CA ALA A 362 26.00 8.38 15.25
C ALA A 362 25.14 8.69 16.48
N ARG A 363 25.69 8.52 17.68
CA ARG A 363 25.02 8.80 18.96
C ARG A 363 24.56 10.25 19.06
N VAL A 364 25.38 11.21 18.65
CA VAL A 364 25.02 12.64 18.65
C VAL A 364 23.81 12.91 17.73
N ILE A 365 23.83 12.37 16.51
CA ILE A 365 22.72 12.51 15.56
C ILE A 365 21.43 11.95 16.17
N LEU A 366 21.49 10.72 16.71
CA LEU A 366 20.33 10.03 17.27
C LEU A 366 19.79 10.73 18.53
N GLN A 367 20.63 11.29 19.39
CA GLN A 367 20.18 12.05 20.57
C GLN A 367 19.44 13.35 20.18
N ASN A 368 19.91 14.03 19.14
CA ASN A 368 19.24 15.21 18.61
C ASN A 368 17.87 14.85 18.02
N LEU A 369 17.82 13.80 17.19
CA LEU A 369 16.56 13.28 16.63
C LEU A 369 15.58 12.84 17.71
N ARG A 370 16.05 12.11 18.73
CA ARG A 370 15.23 11.68 19.87
C ARG A 370 14.57 12.86 20.57
N THR A 371 15.31 13.96 20.77
CA THR A 371 14.79 15.17 21.41
C THR A 371 13.76 15.87 20.53
N GLN A 372 14.06 16.03 19.25
CA GLN A 372 13.18 16.62 18.26
C GLN A 372 11.86 15.83 18.15
N TRP A 373 11.93 14.53 17.86
CA TRP A 373 10.76 13.68 17.62
C TRP A 373 9.92 13.43 18.85
N ARG A 374 10.49 13.56 20.05
CA ARG A 374 9.71 13.60 21.28
C ARG A 374 8.84 14.86 21.38
N SER A 375 9.38 16.01 20.95
CA SER A 375 8.62 17.28 20.93
C SER A 375 7.58 17.35 19.81
N GLU A 376 7.85 16.68 18.70
CA GLU A 376 6.93 16.55 17.56
C GLU A 376 5.86 15.47 17.78
N ASP A 377 5.90 14.73 18.91
CA ASP A 377 5.06 13.57 19.18
C ASP A 377 5.09 12.55 18.03
N ARG A 378 6.24 11.92 17.74
CA ARG A 378 6.41 10.90 16.68
C ARG A 378 6.79 9.53 17.25
N PRO A 379 5.84 8.73 17.78
CA PRO A 379 6.17 7.57 18.61
C PRO A 379 6.81 6.41 17.83
N THR A 380 6.41 6.11 16.60
CA THR A 380 7.10 5.08 15.79
C THR A 380 8.54 5.48 15.44
N ASP A 381 8.76 6.74 15.04
CA ASP A 381 10.10 7.25 14.72
C ASP A 381 10.99 7.28 15.97
N LEU A 382 10.43 7.72 17.10
CA LEU A 382 11.11 7.74 18.40
C LEU A 382 11.49 6.33 18.86
N LEU A 383 10.61 5.35 18.68
CA LEU A 383 10.88 3.96 19.01
C LEU A 383 12.04 3.40 18.17
N ARG A 384 12.00 3.58 16.84
CA ARG A 384 13.12 3.20 15.93
C ARG A 384 14.43 3.91 16.31
N CYS A 385 14.34 5.20 16.64
CA CYS A 385 15.49 5.98 17.08
C CYS A 385 16.10 5.45 18.39
N ASN A 386 15.28 5.11 19.38
CA ASN A 386 15.73 4.59 20.67
C ASN A 386 16.45 3.24 20.51
N VAL A 387 15.91 2.34 19.67
CA VAL A 387 16.53 1.03 19.40
C VAL A 387 17.89 1.19 18.74
N ARG A 388 18.01 2.06 17.74
CA ARG A 388 19.31 2.34 17.08
C ARG A 388 20.27 3.11 17.99
N LEU A 389 19.77 3.99 18.84
CA LEU A 389 20.57 4.71 19.84
C LEU A 389 21.13 3.73 20.88
N ALA A 390 20.38 2.71 21.28
CA ALA A 390 20.89 1.66 22.15
C ALA A 390 22.10 0.95 21.52
N VAL A 391 22.02 0.63 20.22
CA VAL A 391 23.13 0.04 19.46
C VAL A 391 24.34 0.98 19.39
N ALA A 392 24.11 2.26 19.13
CA ALA A 392 25.19 3.26 19.12
C ALA A 392 25.87 3.40 20.48
N CYS A 393 25.09 3.49 21.57
CA CYS A 393 25.59 3.53 22.94
C CYS A 393 26.43 2.29 23.28
N TYR A 394 25.94 1.10 22.90
CA TYR A 394 26.68 -0.15 23.08
C TYR A 394 28.01 -0.13 22.32
N ALA A 395 28.02 0.32 21.08
CA ALA A 395 29.23 0.46 20.28
C ALA A 395 30.23 1.51 20.83
N CYS A 396 29.74 2.52 21.55
CA CYS A 396 30.57 3.46 22.32
C CYS A 396 31.11 2.88 23.65
N GLY A 397 30.70 1.67 24.04
CA GLY A 397 31.04 1.05 25.34
C GLY A 397 30.15 1.48 26.51
N ASP A 398 29.10 2.28 26.26
CA ASP A 398 28.13 2.73 27.26
C ASP A 398 26.99 1.70 27.40
N VAL A 399 27.32 0.56 28.00
CA VAL A 399 26.43 -0.61 28.11
C VAL A 399 25.21 -0.31 28.97
N ASP A 400 25.36 0.46 30.05
CA ASP A 400 24.26 0.76 30.97
C ASP A 400 23.16 1.58 30.26
N THR A 401 23.54 2.64 29.53
CA THR A 401 22.59 3.44 28.75
C THR A 401 21.94 2.61 27.65
N ALA A 402 22.72 1.76 26.97
CA ALA A 402 22.21 0.88 25.93
C ALA A 402 21.14 -0.09 26.46
N LEU A 403 21.39 -0.73 27.60
CA LEU A 403 20.44 -1.67 28.20
C LEU A 403 19.17 -0.98 28.71
N ASN A 404 19.28 0.23 29.28
CA ASN A 404 18.11 0.98 29.73
C ASN A 404 17.21 1.38 28.55
N LEU A 405 17.80 1.87 27.45
CA LEU A 405 17.06 2.20 26.22
C LEU A 405 16.38 0.97 25.62
N LEU A 406 17.06 -0.18 25.67
CA LEU A 406 16.52 -1.44 25.17
C LEU A 406 15.34 -1.91 26.02
N GLU A 407 15.44 -1.83 27.35
CA GLU A 407 14.36 -2.17 28.28
C GLU A 407 13.12 -1.30 28.06
N GLU A 408 13.29 0.03 27.99
CA GLU A 408 12.21 0.97 27.69
C GLU A 408 11.51 0.63 26.36
N SER A 409 12.28 0.34 25.32
CA SER A 409 11.76 0.01 23.99
C SER A 409 11.01 -1.32 24.01
N GLN A 410 11.53 -2.34 24.71
CA GLN A 410 10.93 -3.66 24.78
C GLN A 410 9.57 -3.64 25.50
N GLN A 411 9.43 -2.85 26.57
CA GLN A 411 8.16 -2.68 27.28
C GLN A 411 7.05 -2.15 26.36
N MET A 412 7.39 -1.28 25.40
CA MET A 412 6.44 -0.73 24.44
C MET A 412 6.09 -1.70 23.31
N THR A 413 6.97 -2.67 23.01
CA THR A 413 6.83 -3.51 21.81
C THR A 413 6.46 -4.96 22.08
N GLU A 414 6.60 -5.44 23.32
CA GLU A 414 6.35 -6.84 23.67
C GLU A 414 4.90 -7.25 23.38
N ALA A 415 3.94 -6.40 23.73
CA ALA A 415 2.53 -6.65 23.48
C ALA A 415 2.28 -6.80 21.98
N ASP A 416 2.70 -5.84 21.15
CA ASP A 416 2.43 -5.88 19.72
C ASP A 416 3.31 -6.84 18.91
N GLY A 417 4.37 -7.36 19.54
CA GLY A 417 5.19 -8.45 19.05
C GLY A 417 6.23 -8.02 18.02
N PHE A 418 6.80 -6.81 18.13
CA PHE A 418 7.85 -6.39 17.21
C PHE A 418 9.08 -7.29 17.34
N ILE A 419 9.68 -7.66 16.23
CA ILE A 419 10.90 -8.46 16.18
C ILE A 419 11.87 -7.83 15.18
N ARG A 420 11.42 -7.50 13.96
CA ARG A 420 12.31 -6.91 12.92
C ARG A 420 12.93 -5.59 13.33
N LEU A 421 12.17 -4.75 14.05
CA LEU A 421 12.70 -3.54 14.70
C LEU A 421 14.06 -3.75 15.40
N TYR A 422 14.27 -4.90 16.04
CA TYR A 422 15.52 -5.23 16.73
C TYR A 422 16.45 -6.05 15.83
N VAL A 423 15.91 -7.09 15.18
CA VAL A 423 16.72 -8.04 14.37
C VAL A 423 17.43 -7.34 13.21
N ASP A 424 16.82 -6.32 12.60
CA ASP A 424 17.39 -5.56 11.49
C ASP A 424 18.62 -4.72 11.88
N GLU A 425 18.84 -4.46 13.17
CA GLU A 425 20.03 -3.76 13.66
C GLU A 425 21.28 -4.67 13.69
N GLY A 426 21.11 -5.98 13.47
CA GLY A 426 22.20 -6.91 13.18
C GLY A 426 23.07 -7.29 14.39
N VAL A 427 24.38 -7.48 14.13
CA VAL A 427 25.29 -8.16 15.07
C VAL A 427 25.47 -7.43 16.40
N LEU A 428 25.43 -6.10 16.40
CA LEU A 428 25.58 -5.31 17.62
C LEU A 428 24.35 -5.43 18.53
N MET A 429 23.16 -5.54 17.94
CA MET A 429 21.93 -5.79 18.70
C MET A 429 21.94 -7.18 19.34
N GLU A 430 22.36 -8.21 18.60
CA GLU A 430 22.49 -9.56 19.14
C GLU A 430 23.44 -9.61 20.35
N GLN A 431 24.59 -8.94 20.26
CA GLN A 431 25.55 -8.86 21.35
C GLN A 431 24.97 -8.13 22.55
N LEU A 432 24.29 -7.00 22.33
CA LEU A 432 23.62 -6.23 23.38
C LEU A 432 22.53 -7.06 24.08
N LEU A 433 21.69 -7.76 23.31
CA LEU A 433 20.67 -8.68 23.83
C LEU A 433 21.31 -9.81 24.64
N SER A 434 22.43 -10.38 24.16
CA SER A 434 23.16 -11.46 24.88
C SER A 434 23.78 -10.97 26.19
N ILE A 435 24.24 -9.72 26.25
CA ILE A 435 24.74 -9.10 27.49
C ILE A 435 23.59 -8.88 28.47
N GLY A 436 22.46 -8.33 28.00
CA GLY A 436 21.25 -8.17 28.82
C GLY A 436 20.75 -9.49 29.38
N GLU A 437 20.81 -10.55 28.57
CA GLU A 437 20.59 -11.94 28.97
C GLU A 437 21.49 -12.27 30.17
N ASN A 438 22.81 -12.27 30.01
CA ASN A 438 23.74 -12.65 31.07
C ASN A 438 23.68 -11.81 32.36
N GLN A 439 23.13 -10.59 32.32
CA GLN A 439 22.98 -9.70 33.48
C GLN A 439 21.70 -9.90 34.29
N GLY A 440 20.85 -10.87 33.94
CA GLY A 440 19.64 -11.14 34.74
C GLY A 440 18.45 -10.21 34.43
N LYS A 441 18.57 -9.31 33.44
CA LYS A 441 17.52 -8.33 33.07
C LYS A 441 16.43 -8.94 32.16
N TYR A 442 16.09 -10.20 32.38
CA TYR A 442 15.34 -11.05 31.45
C TYR A 442 13.84 -10.74 31.35
N SER A 443 13.33 -10.79 30.10
CA SER A 443 11.93 -11.04 29.75
C SER A 443 11.85 -12.22 28.76
N ALA A 444 10.73 -12.95 28.73
CA ALA A 444 10.48 -13.99 27.72
C ALA A 444 10.55 -13.44 26.28
N TYR A 445 10.42 -12.13 26.11
CA TYR A 445 10.55 -11.44 24.85
C TYR A 445 11.99 -11.30 24.38
N SER A 446 12.95 -10.98 25.25
CA SER A 446 14.38 -10.95 24.89
C SER A 446 14.88 -12.30 24.35
N THR A 447 14.43 -13.41 24.95
CA THR A 447 14.74 -14.77 24.44
C THR A 447 14.20 -14.98 23.04
N ARG A 448 12.94 -14.59 22.77
CA ARG A 448 12.34 -14.66 21.43
C ARG A 448 13.11 -13.83 20.39
N LEU A 449 13.59 -12.65 20.77
CA LEU A 449 14.41 -11.80 19.88
C LEU A 449 15.74 -12.49 19.52
N LEU A 450 16.44 -13.04 20.51
CA LEU A 450 17.69 -13.79 20.28
C LEU A 450 17.48 -15.05 19.44
N GLU A 451 16.40 -15.80 19.68
CA GLU A 451 16.04 -16.96 18.87
C GLU A 451 15.80 -16.59 17.40
N ALA A 452 15.08 -15.49 17.15
CA ALA A 452 14.86 -15.00 15.79
C ALA A 452 16.19 -14.70 15.06
N ILE A 453 17.13 -14.02 15.72
CA ILE A 453 18.46 -13.72 15.16
C ILE A 453 19.23 -15.01 14.87
N ARG A 454 19.25 -15.96 15.80
CA ARG A 454 19.97 -17.24 15.66
C ARG A 454 19.42 -18.07 14.49
N LEU A 455 18.10 -18.12 14.33
CA LEU A 455 17.45 -18.83 13.22
C LEU A 455 17.81 -18.22 11.85
N GLU A 456 17.86 -16.89 11.75
CA GLU A 456 18.20 -16.18 10.51
C GLU A 456 19.67 -16.40 10.13
N LYS A 457 20.59 -16.34 11.11
CA LYS A 457 21.99 -16.69 10.89
C LYS A 457 22.16 -18.11 10.38
N ASN A 458 21.50 -19.09 10.99
CA ASN A 458 21.60 -20.49 10.56
C ASN A 458 21.14 -20.67 9.10
N LYS A 459 20.05 -19.99 8.70
CA LYS A 459 19.58 -19.99 7.30
C LYS A 459 20.60 -19.35 6.36
N ASN A 460 21.14 -18.18 6.69
CA ASN A 460 22.09 -17.46 5.84
C ASN A 460 23.45 -18.16 5.75
N THR A 461 23.89 -18.84 6.81
CA THR A 461 25.14 -19.63 6.81
C THR A 461 25.02 -20.82 5.87
N HIS A 462 23.86 -21.50 5.86
CA HIS A 462 23.59 -22.58 4.91
C HIS A 462 23.51 -22.12 3.44
N ILE A 463 23.15 -20.86 3.18
CA ILE A 463 23.15 -20.25 1.84
C ILE A 463 24.57 -19.83 1.41
N GLN A 464 25.45 -19.48 2.35
CA GLN A 464 26.83 -19.03 2.07
C GLN A 464 27.89 -20.15 2.12
N SER A 465 27.63 -21.26 2.81
CA SER A 465 28.58 -22.39 2.95
C SER A 465 28.44 -23.47 1.87
N SER A 466 27.62 -23.28 0.86
CA SER A 466 27.56 -24.17 -0.30
C SER A 466 28.74 -23.90 -1.24
N SER A 467 29.81 -24.66 -1.05
CA SER A 467 30.88 -24.86 -2.03
C SER A 467 30.31 -25.19 -3.43
N PRO A 468 31.06 -24.93 -4.53
CA PRO A 468 30.53 -25.01 -5.90
C PRO A 468 30.04 -26.39 -6.37
N ASP A 469 30.37 -27.47 -5.65
CA ASP A 469 30.07 -28.85 -6.06
C ASP A 469 28.76 -29.41 -5.47
N THR A 470 27.90 -28.56 -4.90
CA THR A 470 26.52 -28.97 -4.60
C THR A 470 25.52 -27.83 -4.76
N MET A 471 25.73 -26.97 -5.77
CA MET A 471 24.68 -26.08 -6.26
C MET A 471 23.81 -26.84 -7.25
N ILE A 472 22.78 -27.49 -6.73
CA ILE A 472 21.53 -27.57 -7.48
C ILE A 472 20.73 -26.39 -6.98
N GLU A 473 20.70 -25.32 -7.77
CA GLU A 473 19.83 -24.16 -7.52
C GLU A 473 18.44 -24.67 -7.15
N ILE A 474 17.97 -24.29 -5.96
CA ILE A 474 16.66 -24.70 -5.47
C ILE A 474 15.64 -24.24 -6.52
N LEU A 475 15.00 -25.21 -7.16
CA LEU A 475 13.91 -24.95 -8.09
C LEU A 475 12.85 -24.12 -7.37
N THR A 476 12.37 -23.06 -8.01
CA THR A 476 11.29 -22.25 -7.45
C THR A 476 10.05 -23.13 -7.20
N SER A 477 9.15 -22.72 -6.31
CA SER A 477 7.92 -23.50 -6.02
C SER A 477 7.16 -23.88 -7.30
N ARG A 478 7.17 -22.97 -8.30
CA ARG A 478 6.52 -23.20 -9.59
C ARG A 478 7.27 -24.19 -10.49
N GLU A 479 8.60 -24.16 -10.47
CA GLU A 479 9.43 -25.15 -11.16
C GLU A 479 9.31 -26.54 -10.53
N LEU A 480 9.20 -26.60 -9.20
CA LEU A 480 8.97 -27.85 -8.46
C LEU A 480 7.60 -28.47 -8.79
N ASP A 481 6.54 -27.65 -8.88
CA ASP A 481 5.21 -28.10 -9.31
C ASP A 481 5.24 -28.70 -10.71
N VAL A 482 5.92 -28.03 -11.65
CA VAL A 482 6.13 -28.53 -13.01
C VAL A 482 6.93 -29.83 -12.99
N LEU A 483 8.03 -29.91 -12.22
CA LEU A 483 8.86 -31.11 -12.11
C LEU A 483 8.13 -32.32 -11.49
N ARG A 484 7.27 -32.10 -10.50
CA ARG A 484 6.41 -33.15 -9.90
C ARG A 484 5.40 -33.69 -10.90
N LEU A 485 4.80 -32.83 -11.72
CA LEU A 485 3.92 -33.29 -12.78
C LEU A 485 4.70 -33.97 -13.91
N ILE A 486 5.95 -33.55 -14.14
CA ILE A 486 6.86 -34.24 -15.06
C ILE A 486 7.15 -35.66 -14.58
N SER A 487 7.39 -35.87 -13.28
CA SER A 487 7.68 -37.17 -12.68
C SER A 487 6.49 -38.13 -12.65
N GLN A 488 5.27 -37.58 -12.69
CA GLN A 488 4.02 -38.32 -12.87
C GLN A 488 3.75 -38.74 -14.32
N GLY A 489 4.60 -38.32 -15.28
CA GLY A 489 4.50 -38.71 -16.69
C GLY A 489 3.63 -37.80 -17.56
N LEU A 490 3.13 -36.67 -17.06
CA LEU A 490 2.24 -35.77 -17.81
C LEU A 490 3.00 -34.99 -18.91
N SER A 491 2.45 -34.93 -20.11
CA SER A 491 2.98 -34.10 -21.20
C SER A 491 2.92 -32.59 -20.88
N ASN A 492 3.73 -31.77 -21.55
CA ASN A 492 3.74 -30.32 -21.32
C ASN A 492 2.36 -29.66 -21.59
N GLN A 493 1.53 -30.27 -22.44
CA GLN A 493 0.17 -29.81 -22.72
C GLN A 493 -0.79 -30.13 -21.56
N GLU A 494 -0.67 -31.32 -20.96
CA GLU A 494 -1.43 -31.69 -19.77
C GLU A 494 -0.99 -30.90 -18.54
N ILE A 495 0.31 -30.63 -18.40
CA ILE A 495 0.85 -29.76 -17.34
C ILE A 495 0.32 -28.32 -17.49
N ALA A 496 0.31 -27.79 -18.72
CA ALA A 496 -0.23 -26.46 -19.03
C ALA A 496 -1.71 -26.36 -18.63
N ALA A 497 -2.52 -27.36 -18.99
CA ALA A 497 -3.93 -27.43 -18.61
C ALA A 497 -4.12 -27.53 -17.08
N LYS A 498 -3.33 -28.38 -16.41
CA LYS A 498 -3.47 -28.64 -14.96
C LYS A 498 -3.00 -27.48 -14.10
N LEU A 499 -2.02 -26.69 -14.57
CA LEU A 499 -1.48 -25.53 -13.88
C LEU A 499 -2.08 -24.19 -14.36
N PHE A 500 -3.01 -24.21 -15.32
CA PHE A 500 -3.59 -23.03 -15.97
C PHE A 500 -2.51 -22.09 -16.56
N LEU A 501 -1.51 -22.67 -17.24
CA LEU A 501 -0.41 -21.95 -17.88
C LEU A 501 -0.45 -22.08 -19.40
N ALA A 502 0.16 -21.13 -20.11
CA ALA A 502 0.42 -21.30 -21.54
C ALA A 502 1.48 -22.40 -21.78
N LEU A 503 1.36 -23.12 -22.90
CA LEU A 503 2.31 -24.19 -23.27
C LEU A 503 3.76 -23.67 -23.40
N SER A 504 3.92 -22.42 -23.87
CA SER A 504 5.22 -21.73 -23.94
C SER A 504 5.84 -21.55 -22.55
N THR A 505 5.04 -21.18 -21.55
CA THR A 505 5.48 -21.00 -20.15
C THR A 505 5.94 -22.32 -19.53
N VAL A 506 5.22 -23.42 -19.78
CA VAL A 506 5.65 -24.76 -19.31
C VAL A 506 6.96 -25.19 -19.98
N LYS A 507 7.12 -24.94 -21.28
CA LYS A 507 8.39 -25.20 -21.99
C LYS A 507 9.53 -24.35 -21.44
N GLY A 508 9.26 -23.09 -21.09
CA GLY A 508 10.21 -22.21 -20.41
C GLY A 508 10.65 -22.78 -19.06
N HIS A 509 9.69 -23.15 -18.20
CA HIS A 509 10.01 -23.78 -16.92
C HIS A 509 10.77 -25.10 -17.09
N SER A 510 10.40 -25.96 -18.04
CA SER A 510 11.14 -27.20 -18.31
C SER A 510 12.60 -26.92 -18.68
N ARG A 511 12.87 -25.90 -19.49
CA ARG A 511 14.24 -25.52 -19.86
C ARG A 511 15.03 -25.04 -18.64
N VAL A 512 14.44 -24.14 -17.84
CA VAL A 512 15.05 -23.65 -16.60
C VAL A 512 15.31 -24.80 -15.62
N ILE A 513 14.37 -25.75 -15.47
CA ILE A 513 14.54 -26.94 -14.63
C ILE A 513 15.72 -27.78 -15.13
N TYR A 514 15.85 -28.00 -16.43
CA TYR A 514 16.94 -28.79 -17.00
C TYR A 514 18.29 -28.10 -16.85
N ASP A 515 18.33 -26.79 -17.07
CA ASP A 515 19.53 -25.96 -16.88
C ASP A 515 19.96 -25.98 -15.39
N LYS A 516 19.01 -25.83 -14.45
CA LYS A 516 19.26 -25.88 -13.00
C LYS A 516 19.68 -27.24 -12.48
N LEU A 517 19.10 -28.31 -13.03
CA LEU A 517 19.46 -29.70 -12.68
C LEU A 517 20.69 -30.21 -13.46
N GLN A 518 21.26 -29.41 -14.37
CA GLN A 518 22.40 -29.77 -15.23
C GLN A 518 22.17 -31.06 -16.04
N VAL A 519 20.97 -31.20 -16.60
CA VAL A 519 20.53 -32.36 -17.41
C VAL A 519 20.01 -31.90 -18.76
N GLN A 520 19.97 -32.80 -19.75
CA GLN A 520 19.47 -32.44 -21.09
C GLN A 520 18.14 -33.13 -21.41
N ARG A 521 17.81 -34.21 -20.71
CA ARG A 521 16.60 -34.98 -20.97
C ARG A 521 15.64 -34.97 -19.79
N ARG A 522 14.36 -35.01 -20.15
CA ARG A 522 13.23 -35.10 -19.20
C ARG A 522 13.37 -36.25 -18.21
N THR A 523 13.80 -37.42 -18.67
CA THR A 523 14.00 -38.61 -17.82
C THR A 523 15.19 -38.45 -16.89
N GLU A 524 16.26 -37.79 -17.35
CA GLU A 524 17.44 -37.45 -16.54
C GLU A 524 17.04 -36.46 -15.43
N ALA A 525 16.20 -35.47 -15.73
CA ALA A 525 15.67 -34.53 -14.74
C ALA A 525 14.91 -35.25 -13.62
N VAL A 526 14.05 -36.22 -13.94
CA VAL A 526 13.31 -37.00 -12.93
C VAL A 526 14.25 -37.90 -12.13
N ALA A 527 15.22 -38.54 -12.77
CA ALA A 527 16.20 -39.39 -12.08
C ALA A 527 17.06 -38.56 -11.09
N LYS A 528 17.56 -37.41 -11.55
CA LYS A 528 18.35 -36.49 -10.74
C LYS A 528 17.55 -35.92 -9.57
N ALA A 529 16.30 -35.54 -9.82
CA ALA A 529 15.42 -35.00 -8.79
C ALA A 529 15.06 -36.04 -7.70
N ARG A 530 14.96 -37.33 -8.04
CA ARG A 530 14.82 -38.42 -7.06
C ARG A 530 16.10 -38.69 -6.28
N GLU A 531 17.25 -38.65 -6.95
CA GLU A 531 18.58 -38.83 -6.33
C GLU A 531 18.83 -37.80 -5.23
N ILE A 532 18.39 -36.56 -5.45
CA ILE A 532 18.62 -35.42 -4.53
C ILE A 532 17.43 -35.15 -3.58
N GLY A 533 16.39 -36.00 -3.62
CA GLY A 533 15.29 -35.99 -2.64
C GLY A 533 14.26 -34.86 -2.76
N ILE A 534 14.12 -34.22 -3.94
CA ILE A 534 13.17 -33.12 -4.14
C ILE A 534 11.81 -33.54 -4.73
N ILE A 535 11.68 -34.80 -5.18
CA ILE A 535 10.41 -35.41 -5.69
C ILE A 535 10.25 -36.89 -5.30
#